data_AF-A0A0T1SK13-F1
#
_entry.id   AF-A0A0T1SK13-F1
#
_cell.length_a   1.000
_cell.length_b   1.000
_cell.length_c   1.000
_cell.angle_alpha   90.00
_cell.angle_beta   90.00
_cell.angle_gamma   90.00
#
_symmetry.space_group_name_H-M   'P 1'
#
loop_
_entity.id
_entity.type
_entity.pdbx_description
1 polymer ?
#
loop_
_entity_poly.entity_id
_entity_poly.type
_entity_poly.pdbx_seq_one_letter_code
_entity_poly.pdbx_strand_id
1 'polypeptide(L)'
;MESRRLHGVLGTAVGLALALPAAMLLGRAWNACDVGVNNAANSGFLLWLFVPGLWTILLLVWVVVGALLRGRPVLHAVALAVTLIGVVWCAISLFWEGAATPPCPGGVPPWWPSLIPAPGL
;
A
#
# COMPACT_ATOMS: atom_id res chain seq x y z
N MET A 1 23.81 0.21 -19.86
CA MET A 1 22.37 0.54 -20.04
C MET A 1 21.48 -0.56 -19.47
N GLU A 2 21.78 -1.83 -19.70
CA GLU A 2 21.10 -3.02 -19.15
C GLU A 2 20.75 -2.91 -17.65
N SER A 3 21.74 -2.60 -16.82
CA SER A 3 21.60 -2.54 -15.35
C SER A 3 20.62 -1.46 -14.86
N ARG A 4 20.52 -0.32 -15.56
CA ARG A 4 19.54 0.72 -15.24
C ARG A 4 18.13 0.30 -15.61
N ARG A 5 17.96 -0.42 -16.73
CA ARG A 5 16.66 -0.96 -17.15
C ARG A 5 16.16 -2.01 -16.17
N LEU A 6 17.03 -2.94 -15.76
CA LEU A 6 16.69 -3.96 -14.76
C LEU A 6 16.25 -3.35 -13.42
N HIS A 7 16.97 -2.33 -12.93
CA HIS A 7 16.61 -1.64 -11.70
C HIS A 7 15.25 -0.94 -11.80
N GLY A 8 14.93 -0.35 -12.97
CA GLY A 8 13.63 0.23 -13.24
C GLY A 8 12.51 -0.80 -13.25
N VAL A 9 12.70 -1.92 -13.96
CA VAL A 9 11.75 -3.04 -14.03
C VAL A 9 11.51 -3.66 -12.65
N LEU A 10 12.57 -3.78 -11.84
CA LEU A 10 12.44 -4.26 -10.47
C LEU A 10 11.60 -3.31 -9.61
N GLY A 11 11.86 -2.00 -9.71
CA GLY A 11 11.07 -0.99 -8.99
C GLY A 11 9.59 -1.03 -9.35
N THR A 12 9.26 -1.16 -10.65
CA THR A 12 7.85 -1.29 -11.08
C THR A 12 7.22 -2.59 -10.61
N ALA A 13 7.92 -3.72 -10.69
CA ALA A 13 7.43 -5.01 -10.23
C ALA A 13 7.18 -5.02 -8.70
N VAL A 14 8.13 -4.52 -7.91
CA VAL A 14 8.00 -4.43 -6.45
C VAL A 14 6.87 -3.47 -6.06
N GLY A 15 6.76 -2.32 -6.71
CA GLY A 15 5.68 -1.37 -6.46
C GLY A 15 4.30 -1.97 -6.69
N LEU A 16 4.10 -2.70 -7.80
CA LEU A 16 2.84 -3.40 -8.08
C LEU A 16 2.58 -4.54 -7.09
N ALA A 17 3.62 -5.32 -6.76
CA ALA A 17 3.53 -6.42 -5.80
C ALA A 17 3.16 -5.95 -4.39
N LEU A 18 3.39 -4.68 -4.05
CA LEU A 18 2.94 -4.06 -2.79
C LEU A 18 1.55 -3.41 -2.92
N ALA A 19 1.28 -2.72 -4.02
CA ALA A 19 0.02 -2.00 -4.21
C ALA A 19 -1.19 -2.95 -4.33
N LEU A 20 -1.03 -4.09 -5.02
CA LEU A 20 -2.13 -5.05 -5.22
C LEU A 20 -2.59 -5.71 -3.91
N PRO A 21 -1.70 -6.28 -3.06
CA PRO A 21 -2.12 -6.81 -1.77
C PRO A 21 -2.71 -5.75 -0.84
N ALA A 22 -2.20 -4.51 -0.86
CA ALA A 22 -2.78 -3.42 -0.09
C ALA A 22 -4.23 -3.13 -0.52
N ALA A 23 -4.49 -3.09 -1.82
CA ALA A 23 -5.84 -2.93 -2.35
C ALA A 23 -6.75 -4.13 -2.02
N MET A 24 -6.24 -5.35 -2.12
CA MET A 24 -6.98 -6.56 -1.73
C MET A 24 -7.31 -6.56 -0.24
N LEU A 25 -6.39 -6.11 0.62
CA LEU A 25 -6.60 -6.02 2.06
C LEU A 25 -7.71 -5.02 2.39
N LEU A 26 -7.65 -3.82 1.82
CA LEU A 26 -8.71 -2.81 1.96
C LEU A 26 -10.05 -3.32 1.44
N GLY A 27 -10.08 -3.88 0.24
CA GLY A 27 -11.31 -4.43 -0.34
C GLY A 27 -11.93 -5.53 0.54
N ARG A 28 -11.10 -6.41 1.11
CA ARG A 28 -11.56 -7.45 2.04
C ARG A 28 -12.04 -6.86 3.37
N ALA A 29 -11.37 -5.83 3.88
CA ALA A 29 -11.75 -5.16 5.13
C ALA A 29 -13.09 -4.43 4.98
N TRP A 30 -13.22 -3.63 3.93
CA TRP A 30 -14.45 -2.91 3.62
C TRP A 30 -15.63 -3.84 3.38
N ASN A 31 -15.43 -4.94 2.63
CA ASN A 31 -16.48 -5.93 2.41
C ASN A 31 -16.88 -6.66 3.71
N ALA A 32 -15.93 -6.92 4.62
CA ALA A 32 -16.23 -7.56 5.90
C ALA A 32 -16.96 -6.61 6.89
N CYS A 33 -16.81 -5.30 6.72
CA CYS A 33 -17.45 -4.29 7.55
C CYS A 33 -18.61 -3.56 6.86
N ASP A 34 -19.05 -4.07 5.71
CA ASP A 34 -20.15 -3.51 4.90
C ASP A 34 -19.98 -2.02 4.58
N VAL A 35 -18.73 -1.61 4.33
CA VAL A 35 -18.37 -0.22 4.02
C VAL A 35 -18.64 0.07 2.54
N GLY A 36 -19.55 1.00 2.27
CA GLY A 36 -19.78 1.60 0.94
C GLY A 36 -21.13 1.25 0.29
N VAL A 37 -21.54 2.03 -0.72
CA VAL A 37 -22.81 1.83 -1.43
C VAL A 37 -22.60 0.83 -2.58
N ASN A 38 -23.33 -0.29 -2.54
CA ASN A 38 -23.40 -1.34 -3.59
C ASN A 38 -22.11 -2.12 -3.92
N ASN A 39 -21.07 -2.12 -3.08
CA ASN A 39 -19.82 -2.89 -3.21
C ASN A 39 -18.96 -2.61 -4.49
N ALA A 40 -19.56 -2.13 -5.58
CA ALA A 40 -18.95 -1.85 -6.88
C ALA A 40 -18.24 -0.50 -6.94
N ALA A 41 -18.67 0.50 -6.14
CA ALA A 41 -17.98 1.79 -6.09
C ALA A 41 -16.57 1.67 -5.51
N ASN A 42 -16.41 0.77 -4.53
CA ASN A 42 -15.13 0.52 -3.86
C ASN A 42 -14.13 -0.18 -4.77
N SER A 43 -14.57 -1.15 -5.58
CA SER A 43 -13.69 -1.86 -6.51
C SER A 43 -13.19 -0.95 -7.63
N GLY A 44 -14.04 -0.04 -8.12
CA GLY A 44 -13.63 1.00 -9.08
C GLY A 44 -12.55 1.92 -8.51
N PHE A 45 -12.76 2.44 -7.29
CA PHE A 45 -11.76 3.26 -6.61
C PHE A 45 -10.43 2.51 -6.40
N LEU A 46 -10.49 1.26 -5.91
CA LEU A 46 -9.29 0.48 -5.62
C LEU A 46 -8.46 0.21 -6.88
N LEU A 47 -9.11 -0.17 -7.98
CA LEU A 47 -8.43 -0.53 -9.22
C LEU A 47 -7.95 0.67 -10.02
N TRP A 48 -8.75 1.73 -10.10
CA TRP A 48 -8.47 2.86 -11.01
C TRP A 48 -7.75 4.03 -10.33
N LEU A 49 -7.86 4.18 -9.01
CA LEU A 49 -7.26 5.29 -8.28
C LEU A 49 -6.21 4.80 -7.28
N PHE A 50 -6.57 3.89 -6.38
CA PHE A 50 -5.68 3.47 -5.29
C PHE A 50 -4.45 2.72 -5.82
N VAL A 51 -4.62 1.67 -6.62
CA VAL A 51 -3.49 0.88 -7.14
C VAL A 51 -2.54 1.73 -7.99
N PRO A 52 -3.00 2.50 -9.01
CA PRO A 52 -2.11 3.34 -9.81
C PRO A 52 -1.46 4.46 -9.01
N GLY A 53 -2.22 5.08 -8.09
CA GLY A 53 -1.72 6.15 -7.22
C GLY A 53 -0.62 5.66 -6.27
N LEU A 54 -0.89 4.58 -5.53
CA LEU A 54 0.08 3.98 -4.62
C LEU A 54 1.31 3.49 -5.39
N TRP A 55 1.13 2.83 -6.53
CA TRP A 55 2.24 2.40 -7.38
C TRP A 55 3.14 3.58 -7.80
N THR A 56 2.54 4.69 -8.21
CA THR A 56 3.28 5.91 -8.59
C THR A 56 4.08 6.45 -7.40
N ILE A 57 3.49 6.53 -6.21
CA ILE A 57 4.18 6.98 -4.99
C ILE A 57 5.35 6.05 -4.65
N LEU A 58 5.14 4.73 -4.71
CA LEU A 58 6.20 3.75 -4.44
C LEU A 58 7.35 3.86 -5.44
N LEU A 59 7.06 4.14 -6.72
CA LEU A 59 8.09 4.42 -7.73
C LEU A 59 8.87 5.71 -7.43
N LEU A 60 8.19 6.77 -7.01
CA LEU A 60 8.86 8.02 -6.62
C LEU A 60 9.79 7.78 -5.43
N VAL A 61 9.33 7.07 -4.40
CA VAL A 61 10.14 6.66 -3.26
C VAL A 61 11.36 5.84 -3.70
N TRP A 62 11.14 4.87 -4.59
CA TRP A 62 12.21 4.03 -5.15
C TRP A 62 13.31 4.88 -5.80
N VAL A 63 12.92 5.84 -6.66
CA VAL A 63 13.85 6.74 -7.34
C VAL A 63 14.56 7.67 -6.36
N VAL A 64 13.83 8.27 -5.42
CA VAL A 64 14.38 9.21 -4.43
C VAL A 64 15.39 8.52 -3.53
N VAL A 65 15.05 7.37 -2.95
CA VAL A 65 15.96 6.61 -2.08
C VAL A 65 17.16 6.07 -2.87
N GLY A 66 16.95 5.65 -4.12
CA GLY A 66 18.03 5.25 -5.04
C GLY A 66 19.00 6.38 -5.39
N ALA A 67 18.50 7.60 -5.49
CA ALA A 67 19.32 8.78 -5.71
C ALA A 67 20.11 9.17 -4.45
N LEU A 68 19.45 9.20 -3.29
CA LEU A 68 20.03 9.67 -2.02
C LEU A 68 21.12 8.74 -1.46
N LEU A 69 20.98 7.42 -1.64
CA LEU A 69 21.88 6.43 -1.03
C LEU A 69 22.83 5.78 -2.05
N ARG A 70 23.12 6.48 -3.14
CA ARG A 70 24.03 6.00 -4.18
C ARG A 70 25.41 5.70 -3.56
N GLY A 71 25.90 4.47 -3.77
CA GLY A 71 27.21 4.02 -3.30
C GLY A 71 27.23 3.29 -1.95
N ARG A 72 26.07 3.15 -1.27
CA ARG A 72 25.96 2.39 -0.01
C ARG A 72 24.90 1.28 -0.13
N PRO A 73 25.23 0.12 -0.75
CA PRO A 73 24.23 -0.85 -1.20
C PRO A 73 23.39 -1.45 -0.07
N VAL A 74 24.00 -1.78 1.08
CA VAL A 74 23.29 -2.36 2.23
C VAL A 74 22.32 -1.35 2.86
N LEU A 75 22.79 -0.13 3.13
CA LEU A 75 21.96 0.94 3.68
C LEU A 75 20.83 1.33 2.72
N HIS A 76 21.12 1.36 1.42
CA HIS A 76 20.12 1.59 0.38
C HIS A 76 19.00 0.54 0.43
N ALA A 77 19.34 -0.75 0.46
CA ALA A 77 18.34 -1.82 0.49
C ALA A 77 17.46 -1.75 1.75
N VAL A 78 18.07 -1.54 2.93
CA VAL A 78 17.34 -1.44 4.20
C VAL A 78 16.43 -0.22 4.23
N ALA A 79 16.96 0.95 3.87
CA ALA A 79 16.17 2.19 3.85
C ALA A 79 15.00 2.06 2.87
N LEU A 80 15.23 1.48 1.70
CA LEU A 80 14.20 1.26 0.68
C LEU A 80 13.11 0.33 1.22
N ALA A 81 13.46 -0.82 1.80
CA ALA A 81 12.50 -1.75 2.37
C ALA A 81 11.63 -1.09 3.46
N VAL A 82 12.26 -0.42 4.43
CA VAL A 82 11.54 0.26 5.53
C VAL A 82 10.62 1.35 5.00
N THR A 83 11.10 2.17 4.06
CA THR A 83 10.30 3.29 3.52
C THR A 83 9.12 2.78 2.71
N LEU A 84 9.31 1.75 1.87
CA LEU A 84 8.22 1.15 1.10
C LEU A 84 7.15 0.53 2.01
N ILE A 85 7.56 -0.22 3.04
CA ILE A 85 6.64 -0.79 4.03
C ILE A 85 5.87 0.32 4.75
N GLY A 86 6.56 1.38 5.20
CA GLY A 86 5.93 2.51 5.86
C GLY A 86 4.92 3.25 4.99
N VAL A 87 5.24 3.45 3.70
CA VAL A 87 4.34 4.09 2.73
C VAL A 87 3.10 3.24 2.48
N VAL A 88 3.26 1.92 2.31
CA VAL A 88 2.13 1.00 2.16
C VAL A 88 1.25 1.02 3.41
N TRP A 89 1.85 0.95 4.60
CA TRP A 89 1.11 1.01 5.87
C TRP A 89 0.36 2.33 6.05
N CYS A 90 1.00 3.45 5.70
CA CYS A 90 0.38 4.77 5.72
C CYS A 90 -0.82 4.84 4.77
N ALA A 91 -0.66 4.36 3.53
CA ALA A 91 -1.76 4.30 2.57
C ALA A 91 -2.91 3.41 3.08
N ILE A 92 -2.62 2.23 3.63
CA ILE A 92 -3.65 1.37 4.24
C ILE A 92 -4.37 2.10 5.37
N SER A 93 -3.63 2.76 6.26
CA SER A 93 -4.19 3.48 7.42
C SER A 93 -5.09 4.64 7.02
N LEU A 94 -4.72 5.41 6.00
CA LEU A 94 -5.51 6.54 5.49
C LEU A 94 -6.89 6.12 4.96
N PHE A 95 -6.98 4.90 4.46
CA PHE A 95 -8.17 4.38 3.80
C PHE A 95 -8.79 3.20 4.57
N TRP A 96 -8.33 2.90 5.78
CA TRP A 96 -8.69 1.68 6.51
C TRP A 96 -10.18 1.61 6.82
N GLU A 97 -10.70 2.64 7.50
CA GLU A 97 -12.13 2.70 7.83
C GLU A 97 -12.97 3.17 6.64
N GLY A 98 -12.35 3.67 5.56
CA GLY A 98 -13.06 4.35 4.48
C GLY A 98 -13.89 5.54 5.03
N ALA A 99 -14.70 6.19 4.21
CA ALA A 99 -15.67 7.16 4.72
C ALA A 99 -16.84 6.49 5.50
N ALA A 100 -16.62 5.32 6.10
CA ALA A 100 -17.66 4.49 6.67
C ALA A 100 -18.33 5.14 7.88
N THR A 101 -19.64 5.27 7.78
CA THR A 101 -20.51 5.49 8.92
C THR A 101 -21.64 4.47 8.83
N PRO A 102 -21.75 3.53 9.79
CA PRO A 102 -20.87 3.31 10.95
C PRO A 102 -19.58 2.53 10.60
N PRO A 103 -18.49 2.74 11.37
CA PRO A 103 -17.24 1.98 11.23
C PRO A 103 -17.41 0.51 11.66
N CYS A 104 -16.43 -0.33 11.35
CA CYS A 104 -16.36 -1.73 11.81
C CYS A 104 -16.59 -1.80 13.33
N PRO A 105 -17.39 -2.75 13.84
CA PRO A 105 -17.48 -3.01 15.28
C PRO A 105 -16.09 -3.35 15.84
N GLY A 106 -15.48 -2.44 16.62
CA GLY A 106 -14.13 -2.60 17.17
C GLY A 106 -12.98 -2.08 16.29
N GLY A 107 -13.26 -1.31 15.22
CA GLY A 107 -12.24 -0.64 14.38
C GLY A 107 -11.51 -1.55 13.38
N VAL A 108 -11.75 -2.87 13.43
CA VAL A 108 -11.15 -3.84 12.51
C VAL A 108 -12.13 -4.96 12.14
N PRO A 109 -11.96 -5.64 10.99
CA PRO A 109 -12.71 -6.84 10.66
C PRO A 109 -12.48 -7.99 11.65
N PRO A 110 -13.43 -8.93 11.80
CA PRO A 110 -13.32 -10.05 12.75
C PRO A 110 -12.19 -11.04 12.42
N TRP A 111 -11.68 -11.04 11.19
CA TRP A 111 -10.53 -11.85 10.78
C TRP A 111 -9.18 -11.15 11.04
N TRP A 112 -9.18 -9.89 11.47
CA TRP A 112 -7.94 -9.14 11.70
C TRP A 112 -7.15 -9.74 12.87
N PRO A 113 -5.83 -9.97 12.71
CA PRO A 113 -5.02 -10.55 13.77
C PRO A 113 -4.85 -9.58 14.94
N SER A 114 -5.04 -10.07 16.16
CA SER A 114 -4.91 -9.28 17.40
C SER A 114 -3.49 -8.78 17.70
N LEU A 115 -2.47 -9.38 17.07
CA LEU A 115 -1.06 -9.00 17.25
C LEU A 115 -0.66 -7.79 16.39
N ILE A 116 -1.46 -7.41 15.38
CA ILE A 116 -1.15 -6.30 14.49
C ILE A 116 -2.05 -5.12 14.90
N PRO A 117 -1.49 -3.92 15.14
CA PRO A 117 -2.29 -2.76 15.48
C PRO A 117 -3.30 -2.47 14.38
N ALA A 118 -4.48 -1.99 14.78
CA ALA A 118 -5.46 -1.50 13.81
C ALA A 118 -4.86 -0.35 13.01
N PRO A 119 -4.90 -0.38 11.68
CA PRO A 119 -4.47 0.74 10.85
C PRO A 119 -5.38 1.96 11.10
N GLY A 120 -4.79 3.15 11.24
CA GLY A 120 -5.53 4.39 11.45
C GLY A 120 -5.80 4.79 12.92
N LEU A 121 -5.34 3.99 13.90
CA LEU A 121 -5.28 4.36 15.33
C LEU A 121 -3.93 4.97 15.72
#